data_AF-A0AAE4M015-F1
#
_entry.id   AF-A0AAE4M015-F1
#
_cell.length_a   1.000
_cell.length_b   1.000
_cell.length_c   1.000
_cell.angle_alpha   90.00
_cell.angle_beta   90.00
_cell.angle_gamma   90.00
#
_symmetry.space_group_name_H-M   'P 1'
#
loop_
_entity.id
_entity.type
_entity.pdbx_description
1 polymer ?
#
loop_
_entity_poly.entity_id
_entity_poly.type
_entity_poly.pdbx_seq_one_letter_code
_entity_poly.pdbx_strand_id
1 'polypeptide(L)'
;MTELINYVRKTLYAVLTDKEYCTFGELIHRMGFANKTAYLTSVIQHSLYGYHARLSIPAGELDPDAGAWIQYRKRMMQDEDRLRQNYFDVLTDLAFPVIATRGGQRAFHLLEQEITDAVADRAGIVPTGDQMRYWMQVYETIFAEQLAEYRTNLNYEARIAEERERMQESMSAEVVDE
;
A
#
# COMPACT_ATOMS: atom_id res chain seq x y z
N MET A 1 32.78 -24.32 -5.15
CA MET A 1 31.73 -24.35 -6.18
C MET A 1 31.36 -22.90 -6.48
N THR A 2 31.74 -22.39 -7.64
CA THR A 2 31.47 -21.00 -8.05
C THR A 2 30.31 -21.06 -9.04
N GLU A 3 29.11 -20.66 -8.61
CA GLU A 3 27.96 -20.61 -9.51
C GLU A 3 28.20 -19.53 -10.57
N LEU A 4 28.13 -19.92 -11.83
CA LEU A 4 28.15 -19.03 -12.98
C LEU A 4 26.79 -18.32 -13.03
N ILE A 5 26.70 -17.10 -12.50
CA ILE A 5 25.51 -16.26 -12.64
C ILE A 5 25.44 -15.81 -14.11
N ASN A 6 24.61 -16.49 -14.91
CA ASN A 6 24.30 -16.07 -16.27
C ASN A 6 23.43 -14.79 -16.23
N TYR A 7 24.01 -13.64 -16.54
CA TYR A 7 23.26 -12.39 -16.72
C TYR A 7 22.53 -12.41 -18.06
N VAL A 8 21.20 -12.41 -18.03
CA VAL A 8 20.37 -12.28 -19.23
C VAL A 8 20.08 -10.80 -19.47
N ARG A 9 20.72 -10.21 -20.48
CA ARG A 9 20.41 -8.84 -20.93
C ARG A 9 19.12 -8.86 -21.75
N LYS A 10 18.09 -8.16 -21.30
CA LYS A 10 16.84 -7.92 -22.05
C LYS A 10 16.74 -6.44 -22.37
N THR A 11 16.29 -6.12 -23.59
CA THR A 11 16.07 -4.74 -24.05
C THR A 11 14.57 -4.49 -24.11
N LEU A 12 14.11 -3.45 -23.42
CA LEU A 12 12.73 -2.96 -23.49
C LEU A 12 12.73 -1.64 -24.27
N TYR A 13 11.76 -1.48 -25.17
CA TYR A 13 11.53 -0.22 -25.87
C TYR A 13 10.25 0.42 -25.32
N ALA A 14 10.36 1.67 -24.87
CA ALA A 14 9.24 2.49 -24.47
C ALA A 14 9.00 3.56 -25.54
N VAL A 15 7.74 3.73 -25.95
CA VAL A 15 7.33 4.80 -26.87
C VAL A 15 6.84 5.96 -26.01
N LEU A 16 7.47 7.12 -26.17
CA LEU A 16 7.11 8.37 -25.51
C LEU A 16 6.77 9.40 -26.59
N THR A 17 5.89 10.34 -26.27
CA THR A 17 5.70 11.52 -27.11
C THR A 17 6.94 12.43 -27.02
N ASP A 18 7.14 13.30 -28.02
CA ASP A 18 8.28 14.23 -28.04
C ASP A 18 8.32 15.13 -26.80
N LYS A 19 7.14 15.57 -26.33
CA LYS A 19 7.01 16.38 -25.12
C LYS A 19 7.48 15.61 -23.89
N GLU A 20 7.00 14.38 -23.73
CA GLU A 20 7.42 13.51 -22.62
C GLU A 20 8.92 13.22 -22.69
N TYR A 21 9.45 12.95 -23.88
CA TYR A 21 10.88 12.66 -24.07
C TYR A 21 11.78 13.84 -23.70
N CYS A 22 11.41 15.06 -24.08
CA CYS A 22 12.14 16.29 -23.75
C CYS A 22 12.07 16.59 -22.26
N THR A 23 10.87 16.62 -21.66
CA THR A 23 10.70 16.84 -20.22
C THR A 23 11.45 15.79 -19.41
N PHE A 24 11.43 14.54 -19.86
CA PHE A 24 12.17 13.45 -19.25
C PHE A 24 13.68 13.66 -19.30
N GLY A 25 14.22 14.08 -20.46
CA GLY A 25 15.63 14.38 -20.63
C GLY A 25 16.14 15.50 -19.71
N GLU A 26 15.37 16.57 -19.55
CA GLU A 26 15.73 17.69 -18.68
C GLU A 26 15.76 17.29 -17.20
N LEU A 27 14.78 16.51 -16.76
CA LEU A 27 14.68 16.05 -15.37
C LEU A 27 15.82 15.10 -14.99
N ILE A 28 16.22 14.20 -15.89
CA ILE A 28 17.26 13.20 -15.64
C ILE A 28 18.60 13.83 -15.31
N HIS A 29 19.00 14.86 -16.07
CA HIS A 29 20.25 15.57 -15.80
C HIS A 29 20.19 16.33 -14.47
N ARG A 30 19.05 16.95 -14.13
CA ARG A 30 18.87 17.62 -12.83
C ARG A 30 18.91 16.66 -11.64
N MET A 31 18.55 15.39 -11.85
CA MET A 31 18.61 14.35 -10.82
C MET A 31 19.96 13.63 -10.73
N GLY A 32 20.97 14.08 -11.49
CA GLY A 32 22.33 13.51 -11.43
C GLY A 32 22.51 12.18 -12.16
N PHE A 33 21.56 11.76 -13.00
CA PHE A 33 21.70 10.53 -13.78
C PHE A 33 22.49 10.78 -15.07
N ALA A 34 23.41 9.87 -15.39
CA ALA A 34 24.27 9.98 -16.56
C ALA A 34 23.51 9.86 -17.90
N ASN A 35 22.40 9.11 -17.93
CA ASN A 35 21.56 8.98 -19.12
C ASN A 35 20.15 8.44 -18.78
N LYS A 36 19.25 8.50 -19.77
CA LYS A 36 17.86 8.04 -19.68
C LYS A 36 17.73 6.57 -19.31
N THR A 37 18.61 5.72 -19.84
CA THR A 37 18.63 4.29 -19.56
C THR A 37 18.96 4.02 -18.09
N ALA A 38 19.92 4.74 -17.52
CA ALA A 38 20.30 4.61 -16.11
C ALA A 38 19.15 4.97 -15.18
N TYR A 39 18.44 6.06 -15.48
CA TYR A 39 17.24 6.45 -14.73
C TYR A 39 16.13 5.39 -14.85
N LEU A 40 15.75 4.98 -16.06
CA LEU A 40 14.69 3.99 -16.26
C LEU A 40 15.03 2.65 -15.60
N THR A 41 16.28 2.22 -15.68
CA THR A 41 16.76 1.01 -15.01
C THR A 41 16.60 1.14 -13.50
N SER A 42 16.97 2.29 -12.93
CA SER A 42 16.82 2.55 -11.50
C SER A 42 15.36 2.57 -11.06
N VAL A 43 14.47 3.19 -11.83
CA VAL A 43 13.02 3.20 -11.56
C VAL A 43 12.44 1.78 -11.66
N ILE A 44 12.77 1.03 -12.71
CA ILE A 44 12.29 -0.35 -12.89
C ILE A 44 12.80 -1.23 -11.75
N GLN A 45 14.08 -1.11 -11.37
CA GLN A 45 14.64 -1.85 -10.24
C GLN A 45 13.95 -1.47 -8.93
N HIS A 46 13.66 -0.19 -8.71
CA HIS A 46 12.92 0.26 -7.53
C HIS A 46 11.49 -0.29 -7.50
N SER A 47 10.77 -0.23 -8.63
CA SER A 47 9.40 -0.72 -8.75
C SER A 47 9.30 -2.25 -8.67
N LEU A 48 10.29 -2.99 -9.17
CA LEU A 48 10.27 -4.46 -9.19
C LEU A 48 10.79 -5.07 -7.88
N TYR A 49 11.83 -4.49 -7.27
CA TYR A 49 12.52 -5.11 -6.13
C TYR A 49 12.27 -4.41 -4.80
N GLY A 50 11.64 -3.23 -4.80
CA GLY A 50 11.49 -2.42 -3.59
C GLY A 50 12.80 -2.27 -2.81
N TYR A 51 12.70 -2.14 -1.50
CA TYR A 51 13.78 -1.94 -0.51
C TYR A 51 14.99 -2.94 -0.59
N HIS A 52 14.91 -4.06 -1.31
CA HIS A 52 15.93 -5.10 -1.27
C HIS A 52 17.15 -4.89 -2.17
N ALA A 53 17.10 -3.94 -3.10
CA ALA A 53 18.32 -3.49 -3.75
C ALA A 53 19.05 -2.54 -2.79
N ARG A 54 20.03 -3.07 -2.04
CA ARG A 54 21.26 -2.28 -1.82
C ARG A 54 21.57 -1.69 -3.18
N LEU A 55 21.44 -0.37 -3.32
CA LEU A 55 21.88 0.35 -4.50
C LEU A 55 23.31 -0.10 -4.72
N SER A 56 23.51 -1.05 -5.63
CA SER A 56 24.82 -1.40 -6.15
C SER A 56 25.20 -0.20 -7.01
N ILE A 57 25.53 0.89 -6.33
CA ILE A 57 26.18 2.05 -6.89
C ILE A 57 27.44 1.46 -7.53
N PRO A 58 27.60 1.50 -8.86
CA PRO A 58 28.84 1.08 -9.47
C PRO A 58 29.94 1.91 -8.81
N ALA A 59 30.96 1.22 -8.28
CA ALA A 59 32.02 1.81 -7.48
C ALA A 59 32.51 3.12 -8.10
N GLY A 60 32.14 4.21 -7.43
CA GLY A 60 32.38 5.58 -7.84
C GLY A 60 31.89 6.46 -6.71
N GLU A 61 32.73 7.39 -6.27
CA GLU A 61 32.37 8.34 -5.22
C GLU A 61 31.13 9.11 -5.68
N LEU A 62 30.05 9.00 -4.92
CA LEU A 62 28.86 9.82 -5.14
C LEU A 62 29.28 11.28 -5.00
N ASP A 63 28.80 12.12 -5.92
CA ASP A 63 28.84 13.57 -5.76
C ASP A 63 28.35 13.93 -4.34
N PRO A 64 29.08 14.77 -3.57
CA PRO A 64 28.68 15.19 -2.22
C PRO A 64 27.23 15.70 -2.15
N ASP A 65 26.75 16.36 -3.20
CA ASP A 65 25.36 16.84 -3.29
C ASP A 65 24.37 15.70 -3.50
N ALA A 66 24.76 14.65 -4.24
CA ALA A 66 23.97 13.43 -4.39
C ALA A 66 23.90 12.64 -3.06
N GLY A 67 24.97 12.64 -2.26
CA GLY A 67 24.98 12.03 -0.93
C GLY A 67 23.99 12.70 0.03
N ALA A 68 23.97 14.04 0.07
CA ALA A 68 23.02 14.81 0.87
C ALA A 68 21.57 14.61 0.39
N TRP A 69 21.34 14.60 -0.92
CA TRP A 69 20.02 14.34 -1.51
C TRP A 69 19.52 12.91 -1.20
N ILE A 70 20.39 11.91 -1.27
CA ILE A 70 20.05 10.52 -0.90
C ILE A 70 19.69 10.42 0.59
N GLN A 71 20.45 11.09 1.47
CA GLN A 71 20.11 11.10 2.90
C GLN A 71 18.79 11.83 3.18
N TYR A 72 18.54 12.95 2.51
CA TYR A 72 17.27 13.66 2.58
C TYR A 72 16.10 12.79 2.10
N ARG A 73 16.25 12.14 0.94
CA ARG A 73 15.26 11.19 0.41
C ARG A 73 15.02 10.02 1.37
N LYS A 74 16.07 9.47 1.98
CA LYS A 74 15.94 8.39 2.98
C LYS A 74 15.13 8.85 4.20
N ARG A 75 15.34 10.06 4.72
CA ARG A 75 14.56 10.58 5.84
C ARG A 75 13.09 10.81 5.46
N MET A 76 12.85 11.46 4.31
CA MET A 76 11.49 11.66 3.80
C MET A 76 10.75 10.33 3.60
N MET A 77 11.44 9.30 3.09
CA MET A 77 10.86 7.96 2.94
C MET A 77 10.58 7.29 4.29
N GLN A 78 11.43 7.47 5.30
CA GLN A 78 11.17 6.95 6.65
C GLN A 78 9.96 7.61 7.30
N ASP A 79 9.81 8.92 7.11
CA ASP A 79 8.65 9.66 7.62
C ASP A 79 7.36 9.22 6.90
N GLU A 80 7.43 9.00 5.59
CA GLU A 80 6.30 8.49 4.78
C GLU A 80 5.94 7.04 5.16
N ASP A 81 6.92 6.17 5.36
CA ASP A 81 6.70 4.79 5.80
C ASP A 81 6.06 4.76 7.19
N ARG A 82 6.52 5.60 8.12
CA ARG A 82 5.93 5.73 9.46
C ARG A 82 4.50 6.24 9.39
N LEU A 83 4.24 7.24 8.56
CA LEU A 83 2.90 7.79 8.36
C LEU A 83 1.94 6.74 7.75
N ARG A 84 2.40 5.99 6.75
CA ARG A 84 1.65 4.88 6.15
C ARG A 84 1.35 3.79 7.17
N GLN A 85 2.31 3.45 8.03
CA GLN A 85 2.11 2.42 9.04
C GLN A 85 1.08 2.85 10.09
N ASN A 86 1.16 4.09 10.57
CA ASN A 86 0.13 4.67 11.44
C ASN A 86 -1.26 4.67 10.76
N TYR A 87 -1.31 4.96 9.47
CA TYR A 87 -2.55 4.90 8.69
C TYR A 87 -3.13 3.47 8.67
N PHE A 88 -2.31 2.44 8.46
CA PHE A 88 -2.76 1.05 8.49
C PHE A 88 -3.23 0.60 9.86
N ASP A 89 -2.57 1.05 10.92
CA ASP A 89 -2.99 0.74 12.29
C ASP A 89 -4.37 1.37 12.57
N VAL A 90 -4.59 2.63 12.16
CA VAL A 90 -5.91 3.29 12.27
C VAL A 90 -6.98 2.56 11.45
N LEU A 91 -6.66 2.12 10.22
CA LEU A 91 -7.61 1.34 9.43
C LEU A 91 -7.98 0.03 10.12
N THR A 92 -6.99 -0.64 10.72
CA THR A 92 -7.20 -1.91 11.44
C THR A 92 -8.08 -1.70 12.67
N ASP A 93 -7.85 -0.64 13.42
CA ASP A 93 -8.57 -0.35 14.66
C ASP A 93 -9.99 0.15 14.41
N LEU A 94 -10.19 1.00 13.40
CA LEU A 94 -11.39 1.82 13.27
C LEU A 94 -12.26 1.43 12.07
N ALA A 95 -11.63 1.00 10.98
CA ALA A 95 -12.32 0.78 9.70
C ALA A 95 -12.39 -0.69 9.27
N PHE A 96 -11.66 -1.61 9.93
CA PHE A 96 -11.53 -3.00 9.50
C PHE A 96 -12.89 -3.69 9.26
N PRO A 97 -13.89 -3.61 10.15
CA PRO A 97 -15.19 -4.24 9.91
C PRO A 97 -15.93 -3.64 8.70
N VAL A 98 -15.79 -2.33 8.47
CA VAL A 98 -16.44 -1.63 7.36
C VAL A 98 -15.73 -1.93 6.04
N ILE A 99 -14.40 -2.02 6.03
CA ILE A 99 -13.61 -2.46 4.87
C ILE A 99 -13.96 -3.91 4.53
N ALA A 100 -14.02 -4.78 5.54
CA ALA A 100 -14.41 -6.16 5.35
C ALA A 100 -15.82 -6.23 4.77
N THR A 101 -16.83 -5.59 5.35
CA THR A 101 -18.21 -5.78 4.90
C THR A 101 -18.60 -4.97 3.65
N ARG A 102 -18.03 -3.79 3.44
CA ARG A 102 -18.47 -2.83 2.41
C ARG A 102 -17.39 -2.40 1.42
N GLY A 103 -16.15 -2.84 1.63
CA GLY A 103 -14.99 -2.49 0.81
C GLY A 103 -14.37 -1.14 1.17
N GLY A 104 -13.09 -0.99 0.84
CA GLY A 104 -12.24 0.15 1.21
C GLY A 104 -12.74 1.48 0.67
N GLN A 105 -13.28 1.51 -0.55
CA GLN A 105 -13.81 2.75 -1.13
C GLN A 105 -15.02 3.29 -0.34
N ARG A 106 -15.89 2.38 0.14
CA ARG A 106 -17.07 2.77 0.92
C ARG A 106 -16.71 3.09 2.36
N ALA A 107 -15.76 2.37 2.93
CA ALA A 107 -15.17 2.71 4.24
C ALA A 107 -14.55 4.10 4.20
N PHE A 108 -13.78 4.41 3.16
CA PHE A 108 -13.20 5.74 2.96
C PHE A 108 -14.29 6.81 2.92
N HIS A 109 -15.33 6.68 2.09
CA HIS A 109 -16.40 7.69 2.07
C HIS A 109 -17.18 7.86 3.37
N LEU A 110 -17.31 6.81 4.18
CA LEU A 110 -18.06 6.88 5.44
C LEU A 110 -17.21 7.42 6.60
N LEU A 111 -15.91 7.11 6.61
CA LEU A 111 -15.03 7.32 7.76
C LEU A 111 -13.84 8.23 7.44
N GLU A 112 -13.80 8.90 6.28
CA GLU A 112 -12.66 9.71 5.83
C GLU A 112 -12.20 10.69 6.90
N GLN A 113 -13.14 11.42 7.50
CA GLN A 113 -12.85 12.42 8.51
C GLN A 113 -12.32 11.77 9.81
N GLU A 114 -12.95 10.70 10.28
CA GLU A 114 -12.55 9.99 11.50
C GLU A 114 -11.18 9.33 11.36
N ILE A 115 -10.89 8.74 10.19
CA ILE A 115 -9.57 8.19 9.87
C ILE A 115 -8.54 9.33 9.81
N THR A 116 -8.89 10.46 9.20
CA THR A 116 -8.00 11.63 9.09
C THR A 116 -7.62 12.16 10.46
N ASP A 117 -8.61 12.38 11.32
CA ASP A 117 -8.41 12.90 12.68
C ASP A 117 -7.59 11.91 13.52
N ALA A 118 -7.90 10.61 13.47
CA ALA A 118 -7.16 9.59 14.21
C ALA A 118 -5.69 9.47 13.75
N VAL A 119 -5.42 9.64 12.46
CA VAL A 119 -4.05 9.64 11.93
C VAL A 119 -3.32 10.91 12.33
N ALA A 120 -3.99 12.06 12.30
CA ALA A 120 -3.44 13.33 12.77
C ALA A 120 -3.02 13.23 14.24
N ASP A 121 -3.87 12.66 15.10
CA ASP A 121 -3.61 12.49 16.53
C ASP A 121 -2.42 11.57 16.80
N ARG A 122 -2.26 10.50 16.00
CA ARG A 122 -1.14 9.54 16.17
C ARG A 122 0.17 10.02 15.57
N ALA A 123 0.12 10.62 14.39
CA ALA A 123 1.31 10.93 13.59
C ALA A 123 1.75 12.40 13.67
N GLY A 124 0.86 13.29 14.13
CA GLY A 124 1.04 14.75 14.12
C GLY A 124 1.00 15.36 12.70
N ILE A 125 0.71 14.55 11.68
CA ILE A 125 0.73 14.91 10.27
C ILE A 125 -0.44 14.20 9.58
N VAL A 126 -1.10 14.89 8.65
CA VAL A 126 -2.21 14.36 7.87
C VAL A 126 -1.72 13.94 6.48
N PRO A 127 -1.92 12.69 6.05
CA PRO A 127 -1.67 12.28 4.68
C PRO A 127 -2.65 12.95 3.71
N THR A 128 -2.21 13.17 2.47
CA THR A 128 -3.11 13.71 1.45
C THR A 128 -4.19 12.70 1.07
N GLY A 129 -5.34 13.18 0.57
CA GLY A 129 -6.43 12.30 0.14
C GLY A 129 -6.00 11.27 -0.92
N ASP A 130 -5.09 11.63 -1.82
CA ASP A 130 -4.55 10.70 -2.82
C ASP A 130 -3.66 9.62 -2.19
N GLN A 131 -2.83 9.99 -1.20
CA GLN A 131 -2.04 9.02 -0.42
C GLN A 131 -2.96 8.05 0.33
N MET A 132 -4.00 8.56 0.99
CA MET A 132 -4.94 7.73 1.74
C MET A 132 -5.68 6.73 0.83
N ARG A 133 -6.12 7.16 -0.36
CA ARG A 133 -6.76 6.26 -1.35
C ARG A 133 -5.80 5.19 -1.84
N TYR A 134 -4.57 5.57 -2.19
CA TYR A 134 -3.55 4.61 -2.62
C TYR A 134 -3.22 3.61 -1.51
N TRP A 135 -3.00 4.09 -0.29
CA TRP A 135 -2.69 3.25 0.86
C TRP A 135 -3.87 2.35 1.25
N MET A 136 -5.13 2.79 1.11
CA MET A 136 -6.29 1.93 1.29
C MET A 136 -6.27 0.73 0.33
N GLN A 137 -5.93 0.94 -0.96
CA GLN A 137 -5.81 -0.16 -1.93
C GLN A 137 -4.68 -1.13 -1.55
N VAL A 138 -3.54 -0.58 -1.11
CA VAL A 138 -2.42 -1.40 -0.62
C VAL A 138 -2.83 -2.18 0.63
N TYR A 139 -3.56 -1.57 1.55
CA TYR A 139 -4.08 -2.20 2.76
C TYR A 139 -5.00 -3.39 2.41
N GLU A 140 -5.99 -3.19 1.54
CA GLU A 140 -6.88 -4.27 1.11
C GLU A 140 -6.13 -5.43 0.46
N THR A 141 -5.04 -5.13 -0.24
CA THR A 141 -4.19 -6.16 -0.87
C THR A 141 -3.37 -6.93 0.17
N ILE A 142 -2.76 -6.23 1.13
CA ILE A 142 -1.94 -6.84 2.19
C ILE A 142 -2.82 -7.67 3.13
N PHE A 143 -3.99 -7.16 3.50
CA PHE A 143 -4.87 -7.77 4.49
C PHE A 143 -6.02 -8.60 3.86
N ALA A 144 -5.88 -8.97 2.58
CA ALA A 144 -6.94 -9.63 1.82
C ALA A 144 -7.44 -10.93 2.49
N GLU A 145 -6.52 -11.72 3.04
CA GLU A 145 -6.85 -12.97 3.73
C GLU A 145 -7.61 -12.72 5.04
N GLN A 146 -7.15 -11.80 5.88
CA GLN A 146 -7.83 -11.48 7.15
C GLN A 146 -9.22 -10.87 6.89
N LEU A 147 -9.35 -10.03 5.87
CA LEU A 147 -10.64 -9.47 5.47
C LEU A 147 -11.60 -10.56 4.99
N ALA A 148 -11.11 -11.57 4.25
CA ALA A 148 -11.90 -12.71 3.80
C ALA A 148 -12.31 -13.63 4.95
N GLU A 149 -11.40 -13.89 5.90
CA GLU A 149 -11.68 -14.66 7.10
C GLU A 149 -12.75 -13.98 7.95
N TYR A 150 -12.61 -12.68 8.19
CA TYR A 150 -13.59 -11.90 8.95
C TYR A 150 -14.99 -11.97 8.33
N ARG A 151 -15.10 -11.80 7.00
CA ARG A 151 -16.37 -11.96 6.27
C ARG A 151 -16.98 -13.34 6.48
N THR A 152 -16.14 -14.37 6.42
CA THR A 152 -16.58 -15.76 6.55
C THR A 152 -17.11 -16.05 7.95
N ASN A 153 -16.40 -15.57 8.98
CA ASN A 153 -16.82 -15.71 10.37
C ASN A 153 -18.14 -14.97 10.64
N LEU A 154 -18.28 -13.75 10.11
CA LEU A 154 -19.49 -12.95 10.27
C LEU A 154 -20.72 -13.61 9.62
N ASN A 155 -20.53 -14.23 8.44
CA ASN A 155 -21.58 -15.01 7.78
C ASN A 155 -21.95 -16.28 8.56
N TYR A 156 -20.98 -16.91 9.22
CA TYR A 156 -21.21 -18.10 10.04
C TYR A 156 -22.00 -17.75 11.31
N GLU A 157 -21.64 -16.68 11.99
CA GLU A 157 -22.36 -16.18 13.18
C GLU A 157 -23.80 -15.78 12.84
N ALA A 158 -24.01 -15.09 11.72
CA ALA A 158 -25.35 -14.73 11.24
C ALA A 158 -26.24 -15.97 11.03
N ARG A 159 -25.70 -17.04 10.42
CA ARG A 159 -26.42 -18.31 10.23
C ARG A 159 -26.78 -18.98 11.55
N ILE A 160 -25.88 -18.98 12.53
CA ILE A 160 -26.17 -19.53 13.87
C ILE A 160 -27.29 -18.74 14.55
N ALA A 161 -27.29 -17.41 14.41
CA ALA A 161 -28.33 -16.57 14.98
C ALA A 161 -29.70 -16.88 14.37
N GLU A 162 -29.79 -17.01 13.05
CA GLU A 162 -31.03 -17.38 12.35
C GLU A 162 -31.55 -18.78 12.75
N GLU A 163 -30.66 -19.77 12.91
CA GLU A 163 -31.05 -21.11 13.36
C GLU A 163 -31.55 -21.11 14.81
N ARG A 164 -30.95 -20.30 15.70
CA ARG A 164 -31.42 -20.14 17.09
C ARG A 164 -32.79 -19.49 17.14
N GLU A 165 -33.02 -18.46 16.35
CA GLU A 165 -34.33 -17.79 16.25
C GLU A 165 -35.41 -18.76 15.76
N ARG A 166 -35.12 -19.55 14.72
CA ARG A 166 -36.03 -20.60 14.23
C ARG A 166 -36.36 -21.67 15.29
N MET A 167 -35.37 -22.13 16.05
CA MET A 167 -35.60 -23.09 17.13
C MET A 167 -36.42 -22.48 18.27
N GLN A 168 -36.22 -21.20 18.57
CA GLN A 168 -36.98 -20.50 19.60
C GLN A 168 -38.44 -20.27 19.16
N GLU A 169 -38.67 -19.95 17.89
CA GLU A 169 -40.02 -19.84 17.30
C GLU A 169 -40.75 -21.19 17.28
N SER A 170 -40.06 -22.29 16.92
CA SER A 170 -40.68 -23.62 16.93
C SER A 170 -41.04 -24.09 18.35
N MET A 171 -40.18 -23.82 19.34
CA MET A 171 -40.47 -24.14 20.75
C MET A 171 -41.60 -23.27 21.32
N SER A 172 -41.75 -22.04 20.84
CA SER A 172 -42.84 -21.14 21.27
C SER A 172 -44.19 -21.54 20.66
N ALA A 173 -44.18 -22.16 19.47
CA ALA A 173 -45.39 -22.65 18.81
C ALA A 173 -45.95 -23.94 19.43
N GLU A 174 -45.09 -24.83 19.92
CA GLU A 174 -45.51 -26.09 20.56
C GLU A 174 -46.16 -25.89 21.95
N VAL A 175 -45.89 -24.78 22.64
CA VAL A 175 -46.44 -24.50 23.99
C VAL A 175 -47.86 -23.90 23.95
N VAL A 176 -48.36 -23.52 22.77
CA VAL A 176 -49.70 -22.90 22.62
C VAL A 176 -50.80 -23.93 22.32
N ASP A 177 -50.44 -25.18 22.06
CA ASP A 177 -51.36 -26.27 21.66
C ASP A 177 -51.68 -27.29 22.78
N GLU A 178 -51.31 -27.02 24.04
CA GLU A 178 -51.75 -27.76 25.25
C GLU A 178 -52.81 -27.01 26.07
#